data_AF-A0AAN3MK22-F1
#
_entry.id   AF-A0AAN3MK22-F1
#
_cell.length_a   1.000
_cell.length_b   1.000
_cell.length_c   1.000
_cell.angle_alpha   90.00
_cell.angle_beta   90.00
_cell.angle_gamma   90.00
#
_symmetry.space_group_name_H-M   'P 1'
#
loop_
_entity.id
_entity.type
_entity.pdbx_description
1 polymer ?
#
loop_
_entity_poly.entity_id
_entity_poly.type
_entity_poly.pdbx_seq_one_letter_code
_entity_poly.pdbx_strand_id
1 'polypeptide(L)'
;MDDIVFAGNRALYLILVMSAGPIEVATFVGLLVGLFQTVTQLQEQTLPFGVKLLCVSICFFLMSGWYGEKLYSFGIEMLNLAFARG
;
A
#
# COMPACT_ATOMS: atom_id res chain seq x y z
N MET A 1 15.05 26.41 5.15
CA MET A 1 15.36 24.99 4.87
C MET A 1 14.41 24.05 5.61
N ASP A 2 13.73 24.52 6.65
CA ASP A 2 12.86 23.73 7.52
C ASP A 2 11.63 23.16 6.79
N ASP A 3 11.05 23.88 5.83
CA ASP A 3 9.87 23.39 5.11
C ASP A 3 10.17 22.23 4.15
N ILE A 4 11.39 22.16 3.61
CA ILE A 4 11.81 21.04 2.75
C ILE A 4 11.99 19.78 3.62
N VAL A 5 12.55 19.95 4.81
CA VAL A 5 12.69 18.87 5.79
C VAL A 5 11.32 18.44 6.31
N PHE A 6 10.41 19.37 6.56
CA PHE A 6 9.03 19.10 6.96
C PHE A 6 8.27 18.32 5.87
N ALA A 7 8.34 18.77 4.62
CA ALA A 7 7.74 18.08 3.47
C ALA A 7 8.31 16.67 3.30
N GLY A 8 9.64 16.50 3.43
CA GLY A 8 10.31 15.21 3.37
C GLY A 8 9.84 14.24 4.46
N ASN A 9 9.81 14.68 5.73
CA ASN A 9 9.31 13.86 6.84
C ASN A 9 7.83 13.51 6.68
N ARG A 10 7.01 14.45 6.23
CA ARG A 10 5.58 14.22 5.96
C ARG A 10 5.38 13.18 4.86
N ALA A 11 6.17 13.26 3.79
CA ALA A 11 6.14 12.30 2.68
C ALA A 11 6.53 10.89 3.15
N LEU A 12 7.63 10.76 3.88
CA LEU A 12 8.07 9.47 4.43
C LEU A 12 7.05 8.88 5.39
N TYR A 13 6.45 9.70 6.25
CA TYR A 13 5.39 9.26 7.16
C TYR A 13 4.14 8.78 6.39
N LEU A 14 3.74 9.51 5.34
CA LEU A 14 2.63 9.13 4.49
C LEU A 14 2.90 7.79 3.79
N ILE A 15 4.10 7.59 3.24
CA ILE A 15 4.53 6.32 2.63
C ILE A 15 4.44 5.18 3.64
N LEU A 16 4.95 5.39 4.86
CA LEU A 16 4.96 4.38 5.91
C LEU A 16 3.54 3.98 6.30
N VAL A 17 2.66 4.95 6.56
CA VAL A 17 1.26 4.70 6.92
C VAL A 17 0.49 4.04 5.77
N MET A 18 0.69 4.51 4.54
CA MET A 18 -0.03 3.98 3.38
C MET A 18 0.41 2.57 2.99
N SER A 19 1.70 2.24 3.20
CA SER A 19 2.23 0.90 2.92
C SER A 19 1.95 -0.11 4.02
N ALA A 20 1.82 0.31 5.29
CA ALA A 20 1.64 -0.61 6.42
C ALA A 20 0.41 -1.53 6.27
N GLY A 21 -0.78 -0.97 5.99
CA GLY A 21 -2.00 -1.77 5.90
C GLY A 21 -2.02 -2.80 4.76
N PRO A 22 -1.65 -2.46 3.52
CA PRO A 22 -1.57 -3.43 2.43
C PRO A 22 -0.47 -4.47 2.64
N ILE A 23 0.66 -4.10 3.26
CA ILE A 23 1.71 -5.07 3.61
C ILE A 23 1.18 -6.10 4.59
N GLU A 24 0.42 -5.68 5.60
CA GLU A 24 -0.20 -6.58 6.57
C GLU A 24 -1.18 -7.54 5.90
N VAL A 25 -2.09 -7.03 5.06
CA VAL A 25 -3.04 -7.86 4.31
C VAL A 25 -2.33 -8.79 3.33
N ALA A 26 -1.35 -8.30 2.57
CA ALA A 26 -0.58 -9.10 1.63
C ALA A 26 0.21 -10.21 2.34
N THR A 27 0.75 -9.93 3.52
CA THR A 27 1.46 -10.91 4.35
C THR A 27 0.50 -11.99 4.82
N PHE A 28 -0.65 -11.60 5.39
CA PHE A 28 -1.63 -12.55 5.91
C PHE A 28 -2.16 -13.48 4.84
N VAL A 29 -2.54 -12.92 3.69
CA VAL A 29 -3.05 -13.71 2.56
C VAL A 29 -1.96 -14.55 1.92
N GLY A 30 -0.76 -14.01 1.75
CA GLY A 30 0.39 -14.77 1.24
C GLY A 30 0.72 -15.97 2.12
N LEU A 31 0.63 -15.82 3.44
CA LEU A 31 0.88 -16.87 4.41
C LEU A 31 -0.20 -17.95 4.35
N LEU A 32 -1.48 -17.58 4.31
CA LEU A 32 -2.59 -18.52 4.13
C LEU A 32 -2.44 -19.34 2.84
N VAL A 33 -2.18 -18.67 1.72
CA VAL A 33 -2.04 -19.33 0.41
C VAL A 33 -0.82 -20.27 0.38
N GLY A 34 0.31 -19.90 0.98
CA GLY A 34 1.50 -20.77 1.09
C GLY A 34 1.27 -21.99 1.98
N LEU A 35 0.47 -21.84 3.03
CA LEU A 35 0.11 -22.92 3.94
C LEU A 35 -0.80 -23.95 3.24
N PHE A 36 -1.78 -23.48 2.46
CA PHE A 36 -2.63 -24.35 1.63
C PHE A 36 -1.84 -25.14 0.58
N GLN A 37 -0.85 -24.52 -0.07
CA GLN A 37 0.04 -25.21 -1.03
C GLN A 37 0.82 -26.33 -0.36
N THR A 38 1.30 -26.12 0.87
CA THR A 38 2.08 -27.11 1.61
C THR A 38 1.20 -28.28 2.08
N VAL A 39 0.01 -28.01 2.61
CA VAL A 39 -0.91 -29.04 3.15
C VAL A 39 -1.49 -29.93 2.05
N THR A 40 -1.82 -29.37 0.89
CA THR A 40 -2.43 -30.13 -0.23
C THR A 40 -1.42 -30.78 -1.16
N GLN A 41 -0.11 -30.56 -0.95
CA GLN A 41 0.97 -31.06 -1.82
C GLN A 41 0.84 -30.61 -3.29
N LEU A 42 0.01 -29.59 -3.59
CA LEU A 42 -0.17 -29.03 -4.93
C LEU A 42 0.93 -28.00 -5.22
N GLN A 43 2.05 -28.46 -5.75
CA GLN A 43 3.20 -27.63 -6.18
C GLN A 43 3.10 -27.17 -7.65
N GLU A 44 1.89 -27.10 -8.21
CA GLU A 44 1.67 -26.54 -9.55
C GLU A 44 1.80 -25.02 -9.51
N GLN A 45 2.86 -24.45 -10.10
CA GLN A 45 3.25 -23.03 -9.95
C GLN A 45 2.20 -22.02 -10.47
N THR A 46 1.25 -22.45 -11.32
CA THR A 46 0.22 -21.60 -11.95
C THR A 46 -0.95 -21.26 -11.03
N LEU A 47 -1.38 -22.19 -10.17
CA LEU A 47 -2.49 -21.99 -9.21
C LEU A 47 -2.15 -20.96 -8.10
N PRO A 48 -0.96 -20.99 -7.45
CA PRO A 48 -0.46 -19.96 -6.54
C PRO A 48 -0.52 -18.55 -7.12
N PHE A 49 -0.11 -18.43 -8.38
CA PHE A 49 0.04 -17.14 -9.05
C PHE A 49 -1.31 -16.48 -9.23
N GLY A 50 -2.31 -17.22 -9.73
CA GLY A 50 -3.67 -16.71 -9.92
C GLY A 50 -4.35 -16.31 -8.62
N VAL A 51 -4.27 -17.17 -7.59
CA VAL A 51 -4.87 -16.90 -6.27
C VAL A 51 -4.24 -15.67 -5.62
N LYS A 52 -2.91 -15.56 -5.65
CA LYS A 52 -2.20 -14.42 -5.05
C LYS A 52 -2.53 -13.11 -5.77
N LEU A 53 -2.64 -13.11 -7.10
CA LEU A 53 -3.06 -11.94 -7.88
C LEU A 53 -4.46 -11.48 -7.50
N LEU A 54 -5.44 -12.38 -7.48
CA LEU A 54 -6.83 -12.07 -7.12
C LEU A 54 -6.91 -11.45 -5.72
N CYS A 55 -6.22 -12.04 -4.75
CA CYS A 55 -6.20 -11.53 -3.38
C CYS A 55 -5.60 -10.13 -3.28
N VAL A 56 -4.47 -9.86 -3.96
CA VAL A 56 -3.86 -8.53 -3.98
C VAL A 56 -4.77 -7.51 -4.69
N SER A 57 -5.41 -7.90 -5.79
CA SER A 57 -6.37 -7.04 -6.49
C SER A 57 -7.56 -6.66 -5.62
N ILE A 58 -8.14 -7.61 -4.88
CA ILE A 58 -9.24 -7.34 -3.95
C ILE A 58 -8.78 -6.41 -2.81
N CYS A 59 -7.60 -6.66 -2.24
CA CYS A 59 -7.02 -5.78 -1.21
C CYS A 59 -6.86 -4.34 -1.71
N PHE A 60 -6.29 -4.16 -2.90
CA PHE A 60 -6.15 -2.84 -3.53
C PHE A 60 -7.50 -2.19 -3.80
N PHE A 61 -8.49 -2.97 -4.25
CA PHE A 61 -9.83 -2.45 -4.51
C PHE A 61 -10.49 -1.92 -3.24
N LEU A 62 -10.40 -2.67 -2.13
CA LEU A 62 -10.92 -2.26 -0.82
C LEU A 62 -10.21 -1.02 -0.27
N MET A 63 -8.89 -0.91 -0.46
CA MET A 63 -8.12 0.22 0.06
C MET A 63 -8.13 1.45 -0.86
N SER A 64 -8.60 1.31 -2.11
CA SER A 64 -8.51 2.35 -3.16
C SER A 64 -9.05 3.71 -2.73
N GLY A 65 -10.17 3.75 -2.00
CA GLY A 65 -10.76 5.00 -1.50
C GLY A 65 -9.87 5.72 -0.49
N TRP A 66 -9.30 4.98 0.46
CA TRP A 66 -8.42 5.54 1.49
C TRP A 66 -7.09 6.06 0.91
N TYR A 67 -6.54 5.33 -0.06
CA TYR A 67 -5.38 5.77 -0.84
C TYR A 67 -5.61 7.12 -1.53
N GLY A 68 -6.77 7.27 -2.17
CA GLY A 68 -7.15 8.51 -2.85
C GLY A 68 -7.24 9.70 -1.90
N GLU A 69 -7.90 9.52 -0.74
CA GLU A 69 -8.06 10.60 0.24
C GLU A 69 -6.72 11.09 0.81
N LYS A 70 -5.80 10.17 1.13
CA LYS A 70 -4.48 10.50 1.68
C LYS A 70 -3.57 11.19 0.66
N LEU A 71 -3.54 10.71 -0.58
CA LEU A 71 -2.77 11.35 -1.66
C LEU A 71 -3.33 12.73 -2.00
N TYR A 72 -4.65 12.86 -2.07
CA TYR A 72 -5.30 14.14 -2.35
C TYR A 72 -5.00 15.19 -1.27
N SER A 73 -5.15 14.81 0.00
CA SER A 73 -4.84 15.68 1.14
C SER A 73 -3.38 16.11 1.16
N PHE A 74 -2.46 15.17 0.91
CA PHE A 74 -1.03 15.46 0.81
C PHE A 74 -0.72 16.40 -0.36
N GLY A 75 -1.34 16.18 -1.53
CA GLY A 75 -1.16 17.02 -2.71
C GLY A 75 -1.57 18.47 -2.48
N ILE A 76 -2.74 18.70 -1.86
CA ILE A 76 -3.19 20.06 -1.50
C ILE A 76 -2.23 20.73 -0.53
N GLU A 77 -1.75 20.00 0.47
CA GLU A 77 -0.88 20.55 1.49
C GLU A 77 0.48 20.97 0.93
N MET A 78 1.07 20.14 0.07
CA MET A 78 2.31 20.48 -0.64
C MET A 78 2.10 21.64 -1.62
N LEU A 79 0.96 21.69 -2.31
CA LEU A 79 0.62 22.79 -3.23
C LEU A 79 0.48 24.12 -2.48
N ASN A 80 -0.19 24.12 -1.33
CA ASN A 80 -0.32 25.31 -0.49
C ASN A 80 1.04 25.79 0.06
N LEU A 81 1.90 24.86 0.48
CA LEU A 81 3.27 25.19 0.90
C LEU A 81 4.12 25.78 -0.25
N ALA A 82 3.87 25.36 -1.49
CA ALA A 82 4.55 25.91 -2.66
C ALA A 82 4.03 27.32 -3.02
N PHE A 83 2.72 27.56 -2.99
CA PHE A 83 2.14 28.88 -3.30
C PHE A 83 2.36 29.90 -2.18
N ALA A 84 2.40 29.49 -0.91
CA ALA A 84 2.72 30.39 0.21
C ALA A 84 4.16 30.92 0.19
N ARG A 85 5.02 30.39 -0.69
CA ARG A 85 6.39 30.85 -0.94
C ARG A 85 6.55 31.83 -2.10
N GLY A 86 5.52 32.00 -2.95
CA GLY A 86 5.52 32.92 -4.08
C GLY A 86 4.92 34.27 -3.71
#